data_AF-A0A2T7ED95-F1
#
_entry.id   AF-A0A2T7ED95-F1
#
_cell.length_a   1.000
_cell.length_b   1.000
_cell.length_c   1.000
_cell.angle_alpha   90.00
_cell.angle_beta   90.00
_cell.angle_gamma   90.00
#
_symmetry.space_group_name_H-M   'P 1'
#
loop_
_entity.id
_entity.type
_entity.pdbx_description
1 polymer ?
#
loop_
_entity_poly.entity_id
_entity_poly.type
_entity_poly.pdbx_seq_one_letter_code
_entity_poly.pdbx_strand_id
1 'polypeptide(L)'
;MAASTVSSWVPPSLPEPAAASGLVLLDKRCYIADLPNTTTAESTTSSGLPIKVTFRAARPPLVSHFCVHCPGLDFRRTGPKIVATDADLVLLRVPLGPNSTEWDYFVYRPRTQWLDLLPNRHARRFHDSATALISREDGAWYVVAALGGRGPLYYGRTLLRWEFDLHLYRSSDSKGWISKRLSVNEFVRDRLVPLPPAVNRLYHETEKTITIGGEHGTVAWVDLWRGIFFCDVLKERPLLQDVPLPAPARGNWDRLLKNRDLSCLRDVTISRNKDSIKYVELEFLEREELIATPVPVCYTDWVRQLNNPKSKVIRDGWKSTTWNMAIPVGLSEGWHWQHDCEVVVKDINLEAGDLCLSDLMATLSSKTTRTWKELPVANPILSMDDDVVYLISETRPRNMDKLAVMFAIDVRKATLRGLAELDVQKITMDFCTSEICRGT
;
A
#
# COMPACT_ATOMS: atom_id res chain seq x y z
N MET A 1 -18.20 19.56 -34.47
CA MET A 1 -18.52 19.46 -33.03
C MET A 1 -17.67 18.35 -32.44
N ALA A 2 -16.53 18.69 -31.84
CA ALA A 2 -15.68 17.74 -31.16
C ALA A 2 -16.23 17.52 -29.75
N ALA A 3 -16.68 16.31 -29.45
CA ALA A 3 -17.08 15.92 -28.11
C ALA A 3 -15.86 16.04 -27.19
N SER A 4 -15.91 17.02 -26.31
CA SER A 4 -15.02 17.20 -25.17
C SER A 4 -15.23 16.02 -24.20
N THR A 5 -14.46 14.95 -24.33
CA THR A 5 -14.32 13.96 -23.27
C THR A 5 -13.31 14.49 -22.24
N VAL A 6 -13.77 15.42 -21.41
CA VAL A 6 -13.19 15.56 -20.07
C VAL A 6 -13.47 14.21 -19.42
N SER A 7 -12.42 13.40 -19.23
CA SER A 7 -12.49 12.22 -18.35
C SER A 7 -12.95 12.76 -16.99
N SER A 8 -14.24 12.61 -16.71
CA SER A 8 -14.83 13.10 -15.47
C SER A 8 -14.48 12.08 -14.40
N TRP A 9 -13.42 12.34 -13.64
CA TRP A 9 -13.10 11.64 -12.40
C TRP A 9 -14.13 12.05 -11.33
N VAL A 10 -15.41 11.71 -11.56
CA VAL A 10 -16.48 12.05 -10.63
C VAL A 10 -16.28 11.18 -9.39
N PRO A 11 -15.99 11.77 -8.22
CA PRO A 11 -15.82 11.00 -7.01
C PRO A 11 -17.14 10.30 -6.65
N PRO A 12 -17.08 9.08 -6.11
CA PRO A 12 -18.28 8.35 -5.69
C PRO A 12 -19.02 9.12 -4.59
N SER A 13 -20.34 9.08 -4.62
CA SER A 13 -21.14 9.56 -3.49
C SER A 13 -20.91 8.66 -2.28
N LEU A 14 -20.51 9.26 -1.18
CA LEU A 14 -20.36 8.57 0.11
C LEU A 14 -21.57 8.89 0.99
N PRO A 15 -22.10 7.93 1.77
CA PRO A 15 -23.11 8.22 2.78
C PRO A 15 -22.57 9.23 3.80
N GLU A 16 -23.47 9.98 4.46
CA GLU A 16 -23.07 10.96 5.47
C GLU A 16 -22.17 10.32 6.54
N PRO A 17 -21.14 11.06 7.03
CA PRO A 17 -20.18 10.52 7.97
C PRO A 17 -20.85 10.23 9.32
N ALA A 18 -21.28 8.98 9.51
CA ALA A 18 -21.61 8.48 10.84
C ALA A 18 -20.32 8.46 11.68
N ALA A 19 -20.40 8.92 12.94
CA ALA A 19 -19.30 9.13 13.90
C ALA A 19 -18.03 8.31 13.59
N ALA A 20 -16.94 9.01 13.27
CA ALA A 20 -15.74 8.41 12.70
C ALA A 20 -15.20 7.29 13.61
N SER A 21 -15.16 6.06 13.09
CA SER A 21 -14.05 5.18 13.46
C SER A 21 -12.79 5.98 13.13
N GLY A 22 -11.87 6.15 14.09
CA GLY A 22 -10.66 6.95 13.87
C GLY A 22 -9.74 6.41 12.77
N LEU A 23 -10.09 5.27 12.13
CA LEU A 23 -9.37 4.63 11.03
C LEU A 23 -10.18 4.72 9.74
N VAL A 24 -9.49 4.97 8.64
CA VAL A 24 -10.05 4.91 7.29
C VAL A 24 -9.22 4.03 6.37
N LEU A 25 -9.88 3.48 5.35
CA LEU A 25 -9.24 2.93 4.17
C LEU A 25 -9.15 4.06 3.16
N LEU A 26 -7.94 4.48 2.82
CA LEU A 26 -7.66 5.69 2.05
C LEU A 26 -7.19 5.35 0.64
N ASP A 27 -7.81 5.97 -0.37
CA ASP A 27 -7.26 6.06 -1.72
C ASP A 27 -6.16 7.11 -1.78
N LYS A 28 -4.94 6.66 -2.09
CA LYS A 28 -3.79 7.55 -2.25
C LYS A 28 -3.87 8.37 -3.52
N ARG A 29 -4.72 8.03 -4.49
CA ARG A 29 -4.92 8.82 -5.71
C ARG A 29 -6.09 9.77 -5.55
N CYS A 30 -5.81 11.06 -5.65
CA CYS A 30 -6.81 12.09 -5.50
C CYS A 30 -7.74 12.15 -6.72
N TYR A 31 -9.01 12.49 -6.47
CA TYR A 31 -9.95 12.92 -7.48
C TYR A 31 -9.68 14.37 -7.88
N ILE A 32 -9.97 14.72 -9.14
CA ILE A 32 -9.85 16.09 -9.64
C ILE A 32 -11.24 16.71 -9.66
N ALA A 33 -11.63 17.37 -8.57
CA ALA A 33 -12.97 17.91 -8.40
C ALA A 33 -13.00 19.07 -7.40
N ASP A 34 -13.85 20.06 -7.66
CA ASP A 34 -14.15 21.15 -6.72
C ASP A 34 -15.42 20.81 -5.92
N LEU A 35 -15.24 20.10 -4.81
CA LEU A 35 -16.35 19.63 -3.97
C LEU A 35 -16.07 19.98 -2.50
N PRO A 36 -16.17 21.26 -2.12
CA PRO A 36 -15.76 21.74 -0.81
C PRO A 36 -16.61 21.17 0.33
N ASN A 37 -16.03 21.10 1.52
CA ASN A 37 -16.69 20.76 2.78
C ASN A 37 -15.92 21.40 3.97
N THR A 38 -16.23 21.00 5.20
CA THR A 38 -15.60 21.52 6.43
C THR A 38 -14.12 21.16 6.60
N THR A 39 -13.53 20.38 5.70
CA THR A 39 -12.10 20.05 5.69
C THR A 39 -11.33 20.80 4.60
N THR A 40 -12.01 21.55 3.73
CA THR A 40 -11.36 22.20 2.58
C THR A 40 -10.33 23.22 3.03
N ALA A 41 -9.10 23.07 2.54
CA ALA A 41 -8.03 24.04 2.71
C ALA A 41 -7.61 24.60 1.36
N GLU A 42 -7.19 25.86 1.34
CA GLU A 42 -6.74 26.57 0.16
C GLU A 42 -5.28 27.00 0.32
N SER A 43 -4.53 27.05 -0.79
CA SER A 43 -3.14 27.49 -0.84
C SER A 43 -2.77 27.92 -2.25
N THR A 44 -1.49 28.14 -2.49
CA THR A 44 -0.93 28.49 -3.80
C THR A 44 0.23 27.57 -4.14
N THR A 45 0.28 27.08 -5.38
CA THR A 45 1.40 26.30 -5.92
C THR A 45 2.67 27.15 -6.03
N SER A 46 3.82 26.51 -6.22
CA SER A 46 5.09 27.21 -6.48
C SER A 46 5.04 28.06 -7.77
N SER A 47 4.17 27.70 -8.71
CA SER A 47 3.90 28.46 -9.94
C SER A 47 2.87 29.59 -9.79
N GLY A 48 2.33 29.80 -8.60
CA GLY A 48 1.36 30.88 -8.33
C GLY A 48 -0.10 30.53 -8.63
N LEU A 49 -0.42 29.25 -8.89
CA LEU A 49 -1.80 28.81 -9.15
C LEU A 49 -2.54 28.53 -7.83
N PRO A 50 -3.82 28.91 -7.70
CA PRO A 50 -4.61 28.57 -6.53
C PRO A 50 -4.89 27.06 -6.50
N ILE A 51 -4.85 26.47 -5.32
CA ILE A 51 -5.15 25.05 -5.10
C ILE A 51 -6.07 24.87 -3.89
N LYS A 52 -7.04 23.96 -4.01
CA LYS A 52 -7.91 23.51 -2.93
C LYS A 52 -7.76 22.01 -2.73
N VAL A 53 -7.69 21.59 -1.48
CA VAL A 53 -7.64 20.17 -1.08
C VAL A 53 -8.77 19.90 -0.10
N THR A 54 -9.54 18.86 -0.37
CA THR A 54 -10.69 18.47 0.45
C THR A 54 -10.63 16.98 0.77
N PHE A 55 -10.82 16.62 2.03
CA PHE A 55 -10.88 15.24 2.47
C PHE A 55 -12.33 14.76 2.61
N ARG A 56 -12.58 13.53 2.15
CA ARG A 56 -13.89 12.85 2.25
C ARG A 56 -13.70 11.51 2.94
N ALA A 57 -14.05 11.48 4.22
CA ALA A 57 -13.99 10.28 5.04
C ALA A 57 -15.15 9.33 4.73
N ALA A 58 -14.86 8.04 4.78
CA ALA A 58 -15.79 6.92 4.67
C ALA A 58 -15.38 5.83 5.66
N ARG A 59 -16.36 5.09 6.19
CA ARG A 59 -16.08 3.94 7.05
C ARG A 59 -15.67 2.75 6.19
N PRO A 60 -14.55 2.07 6.48
CA PRO A 60 -14.19 0.83 5.80
C PRO A 60 -15.36 -0.18 5.83
N PRO A 61 -15.60 -0.96 4.76
CA PRO A 61 -14.76 -1.13 3.57
C PRO A 61 -14.89 -0.01 2.51
N LEU A 62 -15.78 0.98 2.70
CA LEU A 62 -15.83 2.13 1.80
C LEU A 62 -14.52 2.91 1.87
N VAL A 63 -14.09 3.40 0.72
CA VAL A 63 -12.79 4.05 0.57
C VAL A 63 -12.93 5.56 0.72
N SER A 64 -12.24 6.09 1.72
CA SER A 64 -12.02 7.52 1.89
C SER A 64 -11.12 8.07 0.79
N HIS A 65 -11.31 9.31 0.40
CA HIS A 65 -10.53 9.90 -0.69
C HIS A 65 -10.33 11.40 -0.51
N PHE A 66 -9.43 11.95 -1.33
CA PHE A 66 -9.19 13.39 -1.42
C PHE A 66 -9.66 13.91 -2.77
N CYS A 67 -10.20 15.12 -2.78
CA CYS A 67 -10.43 15.91 -3.97
C CYS A 67 -9.41 17.06 -4.02
N VAL A 68 -8.78 17.23 -5.17
CA VAL A 68 -7.87 18.34 -5.45
C VAL A 68 -8.44 19.17 -6.60
N HIS A 69 -8.56 20.48 -6.36
CA HIS A 69 -8.97 21.44 -7.38
C HIS A 69 -7.88 22.48 -7.56
N CYS A 70 -7.27 22.53 -8.74
CA CYS A 70 -6.24 23.51 -9.09
C CYS A 70 -6.56 24.05 -10.48
N PRO A 71 -7.43 25.08 -10.59
CA PRO A 71 -7.79 25.64 -11.89
C PRO A 71 -6.54 26.25 -12.54
N GLY A 72 -6.23 25.81 -13.76
CA GLY A 72 -5.01 26.19 -14.48
C GLY A 72 -3.98 25.07 -14.63
N LEU A 73 -4.19 23.91 -14.00
CA LEU A 73 -3.32 22.75 -14.13
C LEU A 73 -4.04 21.56 -14.77
N ASP A 74 -3.39 20.90 -15.73
CA ASP A 74 -3.93 19.71 -16.42
C ASP A 74 -3.40 18.42 -15.77
N PHE A 75 -4.33 17.59 -15.26
CA PHE A 75 -4.06 16.33 -14.58
C PHE A 75 -4.34 15.08 -15.44
N ARG A 76 -4.57 15.21 -16.75
CA ARG A 76 -4.95 14.07 -17.63
C ARG A 76 -3.97 12.90 -17.62
N ARG A 77 -2.68 13.15 -17.43
CA ARG A 77 -1.62 12.11 -17.47
C ARG A 77 -1.14 11.69 -16.09
N THR A 78 -0.89 12.66 -15.22
CA THR A 78 -0.53 12.39 -13.83
C THR A 78 -1.34 13.29 -12.91
N GLY A 79 -1.96 12.68 -11.90
CA GLY A 79 -2.74 13.38 -10.90
C GLY A 79 -1.99 13.59 -9.58
N PRO A 80 -2.56 14.38 -8.66
CA PRO A 80 -2.10 14.49 -7.30
C PRO A 80 -2.19 13.15 -6.57
N LYS A 81 -1.27 12.94 -5.62
CA LYS A 81 -1.17 11.68 -4.89
C LYS A 81 -0.80 11.92 -3.43
N ILE A 82 -1.47 11.23 -2.53
CA ILE A 82 -1.08 11.13 -1.13
C ILE A 82 0.19 10.29 -1.03
N VAL A 83 1.21 10.86 -0.40
CA VAL A 83 2.51 10.23 -0.20
C VAL A 83 2.50 9.47 1.12
N ALA A 84 2.17 10.17 2.22
CA ALA A 84 2.16 9.66 3.58
C ALA A 84 1.11 10.37 4.44
N THR A 85 0.73 9.74 5.55
CA THR A 85 -0.16 10.29 6.58
C THR A 85 0.38 9.93 7.95
N ASP A 86 0.28 10.80 8.94
CA ASP A 86 0.54 10.50 10.35
C ASP A 86 -0.25 11.46 11.24
N ALA A 87 -0.94 10.93 12.25
CA ALA A 87 -1.95 11.68 13.01
C ALA A 87 -2.91 12.42 12.06
N ASP A 88 -3.13 13.73 12.27
CA ASP A 88 -3.99 14.59 11.44
C ASP A 88 -3.28 15.20 10.22
N LEU A 89 -2.04 14.79 9.94
CA LEU A 89 -1.23 15.33 8.85
C LEU A 89 -1.28 14.45 7.60
N VAL A 90 -1.24 15.11 6.44
CA VAL A 90 -1.16 14.47 5.13
C VAL A 90 -0.08 15.12 4.29
N LEU A 91 0.79 14.31 3.73
CA LEU A 91 1.74 14.73 2.71
C LEU A 91 1.14 14.42 1.35
N LEU A 92 0.83 15.45 0.59
CA LEU A 92 0.29 15.39 -0.77
C LEU A 92 1.38 15.83 -1.75
N ARG A 93 1.48 15.19 -2.90
CA ARG A 93 2.21 15.75 -4.05
C ARG A 93 1.28 16.15 -5.18
N VAL A 94 1.64 17.23 -5.88
CA VAL A 94 0.88 17.81 -6.99
C VAL A 94 1.85 18.06 -8.15
N PRO A 95 1.56 17.58 -9.38
CA PRO A 95 2.44 17.85 -10.53
C PRO A 95 2.54 19.34 -10.83
N LEU A 96 3.71 19.80 -11.28
CA LEU A 96 3.84 21.18 -11.80
C LEU A 96 3.25 21.35 -13.20
N GLY A 97 2.95 20.25 -13.90
CA GLY A 97 2.39 20.26 -15.24
C GLY A 97 2.07 18.84 -15.73
N PRO A 98 1.35 18.69 -16.86
CA PRO A 98 0.84 17.39 -17.33
C PRO A 98 1.95 16.38 -17.67
N ASN A 99 3.15 16.87 -18.03
CA ASN A 99 4.33 16.06 -18.35
C ASN A 99 5.51 16.35 -17.41
N SER A 100 5.29 17.11 -16.34
CA SER A 100 6.37 17.44 -15.41
C SER A 100 6.80 16.19 -14.65
N THR A 101 8.11 16.05 -14.47
CA THR A 101 8.66 15.06 -13.54
C THR A 101 8.87 15.65 -12.13
N GLU A 102 8.56 16.94 -11.97
CA GLU A 102 8.68 17.70 -10.74
C GLU A 102 7.30 17.92 -10.11
N TRP A 103 7.30 17.97 -8.78
CA TRP A 103 6.11 18.03 -7.96
C TRP A 103 6.27 19.11 -6.89
N ASP A 104 5.19 19.83 -6.66
CA ASP A 104 4.98 20.49 -5.38
C ASP A 104 4.58 19.44 -4.35
N TYR A 105 5.13 19.58 -3.15
CA TYR A 105 4.69 18.79 -2.00
C TYR A 105 4.00 19.72 -1.02
N PHE A 106 2.83 19.33 -0.54
CA PHE A 106 2.05 20.07 0.43
C PHE A 106 1.86 19.25 1.68
N VAL A 107 1.89 19.90 2.83
CA VAL A 107 1.39 19.34 4.09
C VAL A 107 0.00 19.90 4.32
N TYR A 108 -0.96 19.00 4.46
CA TYR A 108 -2.37 19.30 4.65
C TYR A 108 -2.86 18.82 6.02
N ARG A 109 -3.65 19.64 6.70
CA ARG A 109 -4.40 19.34 7.92
C ARG A 109 -5.89 19.52 7.67
N PRO A 110 -6.68 18.44 7.60
CA PRO A 110 -8.11 18.53 7.35
C PRO A 110 -8.86 19.33 8.43
N ARG A 111 -8.51 19.13 9.71
CA ARG A 111 -9.25 19.71 10.84
C ARG A 111 -9.09 21.22 10.95
N THR A 112 -7.87 21.71 10.76
CA THR A 112 -7.54 23.14 10.84
C THR A 112 -7.61 23.84 9.49
N GLN A 113 -8.02 23.13 8.43
CA GLN A 113 -8.11 23.63 7.05
C GLN A 113 -6.81 24.30 6.60
N TRP A 114 -5.68 23.69 6.95
CA TRP A 114 -4.36 24.25 6.69
C TRP A 114 -3.65 23.47 5.58
N LEU A 115 -3.07 24.19 4.62
CA LEU A 115 -2.39 23.62 3.46
C LEU A 115 -1.15 24.43 3.13
N ASP A 116 0.01 23.86 3.45
CA ASP A 116 1.30 24.53 3.33
C ASP A 116 2.18 23.88 2.28
N LEU A 117 2.71 24.69 1.37
CA LEU A 117 3.68 24.28 0.37
C LEU A 117 5.04 24.03 1.05
N LEU A 118 5.57 22.82 0.91
CA LEU A 118 6.90 22.50 1.40
C LEU A 118 7.98 23.21 0.57
N PRO A 119 9.00 23.79 1.21
CA PRO A 119 10.13 24.38 0.53
C PRO A 119 10.91 23.31 -0.27
N ASN A 120 10.65 23.21 -1.57
CA ASN A 120 11.35 22.27 -2.46
C ASN A 120 12.48 22.98 -3.23
N ARG A 121 13.59 23.31 -2.55
CA ARG A 121 14.67 24.16 -3.12
C ARG A 121 15.43 23.57 -4.31
N HIS A 122 15.31 22.26 -4.60
CA HIS A 122 16.20 21.57 -5.54
C HIS A 122 15.53 20.51 -6.43
N ALA A 123 14.20 20.52 -6.57
CA ALA A 123 13.48 19.49 -7.32
C ALA A 123 13.92 18.06 -6.91
N ARG A 124 14.16 17.82 -5.61
CA ARG A 124 14.57 16.48 -5.16
C ARG A 124 13.37 15.57 -5.30
N ARG A 125 13.50 14.63 -6.22
CA ARG A 125 12.51 13.57 -6.44
C ARG A 125 12.71 12.52 -5.36
N PHE A 126 11.87 12.56 -4.34
CA PHE A 126 11.76 11.47 -3.39
C PHE A 126 10.83 10.42 -3.97
N HIS A 127 11.17 9.16 -3.77
CA HIS A 127 10.25 8.09 -4.12
C HIS A 127 9.09 8.11 -3.12
N ASP A 128 7.85 8.18 -3.61
CA ASP A 128 6.66 8.36 -2.76
C ASP A 128 6.59 7.29 -1.66
N SER A 129 6.84 6.03 -2.02
CA SER A 129 6.79 4.91 -1.07
C SER A 129 7.92 4.90 -0.04
N ALA A 130 8.99 5.67 -0.25
CA ALA A 130 10.14 5.78 0.64
C ALA A 130 10.11 7.05 1.50
N THR A 131 9.00 7.79 1.47
CA THR A 131 8.83 9.07 2.18
C THR A 131 7.85 8.91 3.32
N ALA A 132 8.28 9.26 4.53
CA ALA A 132 7.49 9.31 5.75
C ALA A 132 7.10 10.74 6.09
N LEU A 133 5.97 10.88 6.78
CA LEU A 133 5.55 12.08 7.49
C LEU A 133 5.45 11.74 8.97
N ILE A 134 5.97 12.61 9.83
CA ILE A 134 5.99 12.42 11.27
C ILE A 134 5.42 13.67 11.92
N SER A 135 4.26 13.54 12.55
CA SER A 135 3.66 14.57 13.40
C SER A 135 4.37 14.60 14.75
N ARG A 136 4.55 15.80 15.30
CA ARG A 136 5.25 16.03 16.57
C ARG A 136 4.47 16.99 17.44
N GLU A 137 4.42 16.67 18.74
CA GLU A 137 3.76 17.52 19.75
C GLU A 137 2.34 17.89 19.29
N ASP A 138 1.54 16.88 18.98
CA ASP A 138 0.15 17.03 18.50
C ASP A 138 0.00 17.96 17.28
N GLY A 139 0.98 17.90 16.38
CA GLY A 139 1.00 18.71 15.16
C GLY A 139 1.58 20.11 15.34
N ALA A 140 2.22 20.44 16.46
CA ALA A 140 2.93 21.72 16.61
C ALA A 140 4.03 21.88 15.54
N TRP A 141 4.72 20.78 15.21
CA TRP A 141 5.67 20.72 14.10
C TRP A 141 5.67 19.33 13.47
N TYR A 142 6.36 19.18 12.34
CA TYR A 142 6.42 17.91 11.63
C TYR A 142 7.78 17.68 10.98
N VAL A 143 8.00 16.43 10.60
CA VAL A 143 9.19 15.99 9.87
C VAL A 143 8.77 15.22 8.63
N VAL A 144 9.41 15.54 7.51
CA VAL A 144 9.36 14.70 6.31
C VAL A 144 10.70 13.99 6.17
N ALA A 145 10.67 12.66 6.11
CA ALA A 145 11.85 11.82 6.03
C ALA A 145 11.80 10.93 4.80
N ALA A 146 12.76 11.06 3.88
CA ALA A 146 12.82 10.25 2.68
C ALA A 146 14.12 9.45 2.61
N LEU A 147 14.02 8.15 2.31
CA LEU A 147 15.16 7.27 2.10
C LEU A 147 15.44 7.12 0.61
N GLY A 148 16.64 7.53 0.18
CA GLY A 148 17.15 7.34 -1.18
C GLY A 148 18.18 6.22 -1.22
N GLY A 149 18.08 5.32 -2.20
CA GLY A 149 19.12 4.33 -2.47
C GLY A 149 20.34 4.95 -3.13
N ARG A 150 21.55 4.56 -2.70
CA ARG A 150 22.78 4.75 -3.49
C ARG A 150 23.27 3.41 -4.04
N GLY A 151 24.21 3.48 -4.97
CA GLY A 151 24.98 2.31 -5.38
C GLY A 151 25.77 1.73 -4.20
N PRO A 152 25.98 0.40 -4.15
CA PRO A 152 26.85 -0.21 -3.16
C PRO A 152 28.29 0.32 -3.30
N LEU A 153 29.02 0.37 -2.18
CA LEU A 153 30.43 0.73 -2.20
C LEU A 153 31.30 -0.51 -2.36
N TYR A 154 32.20 -0.47 -3.34
CA TYR A 154 33.15 -1.55 -3.63
C TYR A 154 34.59 -1.10 -3.41
N TYR A 155 35.44 -2.05 -3.00
CA TYR A 155 36.89 -1.94 -3.08
C TYR A 155 37.39 -3.04 -4.02
N GLY A 156 37.80 -2.66 -5.24
CA GLY A 156 38.04 -3.61 -6.31
C GLY A 156 36.75 -4.36 -6.67
N ARG A 157 36.76 -5.70 -6.53
CA ARG A 157 35.58 -6.56 -6.71
C ARG A 157 34.86 -6.92 -5.41
N THR A 158 35.38 -6.47 -4.26
CA THR A 158 34.82 -6.79 -2.95
C THR A 158 33.77 -5.75 -2.58
N LEU A 159 32.55 -6.22 -2.28
CA LEU A 159 31.49 -5.38 -1.74
C LEU A 159 31.80 -5.04 -0.28
N LEU A 160 31.87 -3.74 0.05
CA LEU A 160 32.16 -3.28 1.41
C LEU A 160 30.90 -3.04 2.22
N ARG A 161 29.94 -2.31 1.64
CA ARG A 161 28.69 -1.92 2.29
C ARG A 161 27.70 -1.36 1.28
N TRP A 162 26.45 -1.26 1.69
CA TRP A 162 25.39 -0.57 0.97
C TRP A 162 25.19 0.82 1.55
N GLU A 163 25.04 1.82 0.69
CA GLU A 163 24.87 3.21 1.09
C GLU A 163 23.47 3.71 0.76
N PHE A 164 22.97 4.59 1.62
CA PHE A 164 21.67 5.24 1.49
C PHE A 164 21.79 6.72 1.86
N ASP A 165 20.90 7.54 1.34
CA ASP A 165 20.72 8.92 1.78
C ASP A 165 19.41 9.06 2.55
N LEU A 166 19.50 9.59 3.77
CA LEU A 166 18.34 10.04 4.53
C LEU A 166 18.19 11.55 4.35
N HIS A 167 17.09 11.96 3.72
CA HIS A 167 16.72 13.35 3.56
C HIS A 167 15.67 13.74 4.60
N LEU A 168 15.89 14.86 5.28
CA LEU A 168 15.05 15.33 6.36
C LEU A 168 14.66 16.79 6.14
N TYR A 169 13.38 17.07 6.29
CA TYR A 169 12.84 18.42 6.47
C TYR A 169 12.17 18.50 7.82
N ARG A 170 12.44 19.56 8.58
CA ARG A 170 11.81 19.84 9.87
C ARG A 170 11.11 21.18 9.76
N SER A 171 9.81 21.23 10.03
CA SER A 171 9.05 22.48 9.91
C SER A 171 9.47 23.55 10.94
N SER A 172 10.09 23.12 12.05
CA SER A 172 10.62 24.00 13.10
C SER A 172 12.01 24.57 12.79
N ASP A 173 12.71 24.07 11.76
CA ASP A 173 14.05 24.54 11.39
C ASP A 173 14.00 25.46 10.17
N SER A 174 14.62 26.64 10.25
CA SER A 174 14.72 27.58 9.14
C SER A 174 15.76 27.20 8.08
N LYS A 175 16.58 26.18 8.35
CA LYS A 175 17.71 25.77 7.49
C LYS A 175 17.32 24.93 6.26
N GLY A 176 16.06 24.51 6.15
CA GLY A 176 15.58 23.70 5.03
C GLY A 176 16.00 22.23 5.10
N TRP A 177 16.13 21.57 3.94
CA TRP A 177 16.42 20.14 3.87
C TRP A 177 17.86 19.78 4.27
N ILE A 178 18.01 18.76 5.10
CA ILE A 178 19.30 18.17 5.50
C ILE A 178 19.41 16.77 4.90
N SER A 179 20.62 16.34 4.54
CA SER A 179 20.88 14.98 4.05
C SER A 179 21.98 14.32 4.87
N LYS A 180 21.74 13.08 5.30
CA LYS A 180 22.71 12.25 6.03
C LYS A 180 22.97 10.97 5.24
N ARG A 181 24.22 10.54 5.18
CA ARG A 181 24.58 9.25 4.58
C ARG A 181 24.45 8.15 5.62
N LEU A 182 23.73 7.09 5.28
CA LEU A 182 23.58 5.88 6.09
C LEU A 182 24.26 4.71 5.37
N SER A 183 24.62 3.69 6.13
CA SER A 183 25.15 2.46 5.56
C SER A 183 24.75 1.22 6.33
N VAL A 184 24.63 0.12 5.59
CA VAL A 184 24.45 -1.23 6.12
C VAL A 184 25.63 -2.06 5.65
N ASN A 185 26.30 -2.76 6.57
CA ASN A 185 27.48 -3.57 6.24
C ASN A 185 27.10 -5.02 5.89
N GLU A 186 26.04 -5.54 6.51
CA GLU A 186 25.50 -6.87 6.27
C GLU A 186 23.97 -6.81 6.34
N PHE A 187 23.31 -7.52 5.44
CA PHE A 187 21.87 -7.71 5.48
C PHE A 187 21.54 -8.97 6.26
N VAL A 188 20.93 -8.80 7.43
CA VAL A 188 20.42 -9.89 8.26
C VAL A 188 19.46 -10.78 7.44
N ARG A 189 18.63 -10.15 6.60
CA ARG A 189 17.67 -10.85 5.74
C ARG A 189 18.29 -11.78 4.70
N ASP A 190 19.58 -11.63 4.37
CA ASP A 190 20.29 -12.56 3.47
C ASP A 190 20.39 -13.97 4.06
N ARG A 191 20.35 -14.11 5.39
CA ARG A 191 20.41 -15.42 6.06
C ARG A 191 19.09 -16.19 6.01
N LEU A 192 17.96 -15.49 5.89
CA LEU A 192 16.62 -16.09 5.89
C LEU A 192 16.02 -16.20 4.49
N VAL A 193 16.19 -15.17 3.65
CA VAL A 193 15.62 -15.10 2.31
C VAL A 193 16.70 -14.59 1.34
N PRO A 194 17.69 -15.42 0.98
CA PRO A 194 18.79 -15.02 0.10
C PRO A 194 18.29 -14.67 -1.30
N LEU A 195 18.88 -13.66 -1.93
CA LEU A 195 18.61 -13.32 -3.33
C LEU A 195 19.41 -14.24 -4.27
N PRO A 196 18.76 -14.95 -5.20
CA PRO A 196 19.49 -15.71 -6.21
C PRO A 196 20.32 -14.78 -7.11
N PRO A 197 21.51 -15.20 -7.58
CA PRO A 197 22.38 -14.36 -8.41
C PRO A 197 21.74 -13.82 -9.70
N ALA A 198 20.71 -14.49 -10.22
CA ALA A 198 19.99 -14.10 -11.42
C ALA A 198 18.97 -12.97 -11.19
N VAL A 199 18.67 -12.59 -9.94
CA VAL A 199 17.71 -11.55 -9.61
C VAL A 199 18.38 -10.18 -9.68
N ASN A 200 18.11 -9.43 -10.75
CA ASN A 200 18.56 -8.05 -10.91
C ASN A 200 17.63 -7.07 -10.16
N ARG A 201 17.83 -6.94 -8.85
CA ARG A 201 17.11 -6.02 -7.95
C ARG A 201 18.08 -5.22 -7.08
N LEU A 202 17.64 -4.06 -6.60
CA LEU A 202 18.35 -3.42 -5.49
C LEU A 202 18.22 -4.29 -4.22
N TYR A 203 19.18 -4.19 -3.32
CA TYR A 203 19.15 -4.97 -2.07
C TYR A 203 18.01 -4.55 -1.12
N HIS A 204 17.54 -3.30 -1.27
CA HIS A 204 16.37 -2.77 -0.61
C HIS A 204 15.61 -1.88 -1.60
N GLU A 205 14.34 -2.21 -1.83
CA GLU A 205 13.39 -1.41 -2.59
C GLU A 205 12.23 -1.11 -1.66
N THR A 206 12.02 0.16 -1.29
CA THR A 206 10.94 0.49 -0.36
C THR A 206 9.62 0.55 -1.12
N GLU A 207 8.68 -0.36 -0.87
CA GLU A 207 7.32 -0.28 -1.42
C GLU A 207 6.32 0.38 -0.45
N LYS A 208 6.62 0.43 0.84
CA LYS A 208 5.77 1.10 1.84
C LYS A 208 6.61 1.72 2.96
N THR A 209 6.12 2.81 3.54
CA THR A 209 6.72 3.43 4.72
C THR A 209 5.70 3.49 5.85
N ILE A 210 6.16 3.22 7.07
CA ILE A 210 5.36 3.23 8.30
C ILE A 210 6.01 4.22 9.28
N THR A 211 5.22 5.16 9.78
CA THR A 211 5.65 6.06 10.85
C THR A 211 5.32 5.42 12.19
N ILE A 212 6.36 5.12 12.96
CA ILE A 212 6.23 4.62 14.34
C ILE A 212 6.23 5.81 15.31
N GLY A 213 7.06 6.82 15.03
CA GLY A 213 7.11 8.05 15.82
C GLY A 213 7.93 7.88 17.10
N GLY A 214 7.39 8.31 18.24
CA GLY A 214 8.13 8.37 19.49
C GLY A 214 9.16 9.50 19.54
N GLU A 215 9.92 9.57 20.64
CA GLU A 215 10.89 10.64 20.92
C GLU A 215 11.90 10.83 19.77
N HIS A 216 12.37 9.73 19.20
CA HIS A 216 13.40 9.72 18.16
C HIS A 216 12.86 9.74 16.72
N GLY A 217 11.53 9.78 16.55
CA GLY A 217 10.88 9.81 15.23
C GLY A 217 11.19 8.56 14.40
N THR A 218 10.99 7.38 14.97
CA THR A 218 11.32 6.12 14.31
C THR A 218 10.45 5.92 13.06
N VAL A 219 11.10 5.55 11.96
CA VAL A 219 10.47 5.24 10.67
C VAL A 219 10.86 3.82 10.25
N ALA A 220 9.89 3.09 9.70
CA ALA A 220 10.08 1.79 9.08
C ALA A 220 9.91 1.89 7.56
N TRP A 221 10.98 1.66 6.80
CA TRP A 221 10.95 1.51 5.34
C TRP A 221 10.84 0.04 4.98
N VAL A 222 9.69 -0.34 4.44
CA VAL A 222 9.31 -1.73 4.18
C VAL A 222 9.67 -2.09 2.75
N ASP A 223 10.51 -3.11 2.64
CA ASP A 223 10.70 -3.91 1.44
C ASP A 223 9.86 -5.18 1.60
N LEU A 224 8.73 -5.23 0.87
CA LEU A 224 7.74 -6.31 0.95
C LEU A 224 8.31 -7.66 0.48
N TRP A 225 9.49 -7.67 -0.14
CA TRP A 225 10.19 -8.89 -0.54
C TRP A 225 10.91 -9.54 0.63
N ARG A 226 11.61 -8.75 1.44
CA ARG A 226 12.63 -9.30 2.36
C ARG A 226 12.61 -8.80 3.77
N GLY A 227 12.17 -7.57 4.02
CA GLY A 227 12.49 -6.95 5.30
C GLY A 227 12.12 -5.49 5.44
N ILE A 228 12.37 -4.97 6.63
CA ILE A 228 12.05 -3.62 7.05
C ILE A 228 13.34 -2.99 7.57
N PHE A 229 13.61 -1.75 7.15
CA PHE A 229 14.60 -0.92 7.80
C PHE A 229 13.94 -0.02 8.83
N PHE A 230 14.31 -0.21 10.09
CA PHE A 230 13.97 0.74 11.15
C PHE A 230 15.07 1.80 11.28
N CYS A 231 14.68 3.04 11.55
CA CYS A 231 15.63 4.13 11.76
C CYS A 231 15.03 5.23 12.63
N ASP A 232 15.80 5.60 13.64
CA ASP A 232 15.55 6.76 14.49
C ASP A 232 16.05 8.03 13.79
N VAL A 233 15.22 8.61 12.93
CA VAL A 233 15.66 9.65 12.00
C VAL A 233 16.07 10.96 12.67
N LEU A 234 15.64 11.18 13.92
CA LEU A 234 15.95 12.40 14.67
C LEU A 234 17.21 12.32 15.52
N LYS A 235 17.81 11.12 15.65
CA LYS A 235 19.11 10.98 16.31
C LYS A 235 20.19 11.75 15.55
N GLU A 236 21.22 12.17 16.28
CA GLU A 236 22.39 12.84 15.68
C GLU A 236 23.03 11.93 14.62
N ARG A 237 23.21 10.66 14.97
CA ARG A 237 23.75 9.59 14.12
C ARG A 237 22.71 8.50 13.89
N PRO A 238 21.78 8.69 12.94
CA PRO A 238 20.79 7.67 12.59
C PRO A 238 21.47 6.43 12.00
N LEU A 239 20.92 5.26 12.29
CA LEU A 239 21.39 3.96 11.80
C LEU A 239 20.20 3.18 11.24
N LEU A 240 20.44 2.42 10.17
CA LEU A 240 19.45 1.49 9.62
C LEU A 240 19.59 0.15 10.35
N GLN A 241 18.51 -0.28 10.98
CA GLN A 241 18.39 -1.62 11.56
C GLN A 241 17.61 -2.51 10.59
N ASP A 242 18.27 -3.54 10.06
CA ASP A 242 17.69 -4.51 9.14
C ASP A 242 16.90 -5.59 9.90
N VAL A 243 15.61 -5.70 9.61
CA VAL A 243 14.72 -6.72 10.18
C VAL A 243 14.09 -7.52 9.05
N PRO A 244 14.34 -8.83 8.93
CA PRO A 244 13.71 -9.64 7.90
C PRO A 244 12.21 -9.81 8.11
N LEU A 245 11.48 -9.95 7.02
CA LEU A 245 10.10 -10.46 7.02
C LEU A 245 10.09 -11.98 7.22
N PRO A 246 8.95 -12.57 7.63
CA PRO A 246 8.78 -14.01 7.62
C PRO A 246 9.12 -14.65 6.26
N ALA A 247 9.58 -15.90 6.31
CA ALA A 247 9.90 -16.63 5.10
C ALA A 247 8.65 -16.76 4.21
N PRO A 248 8.80 -16.57 2.89
CA PRO A 248 7.68 -16.65 1.96
C PRO A 248 7.00 -18.01 1.95
N ALA A 249 5.66 -18.00 1.87
CA ALA A 249 4.87 -19.19 1.60
C ALA A 249 5.33 -19.89 0.29
N ARG A 250 5.33 -21.23 0.29
CA ARG A 250 5.90 -22.04 -0.79
C ARG A 250 5.22 -21.79 -2.13
N GLY A 251 3.90 -21.61 -2.16
CA GLY A 251 3.14 -21.30 -3.38
C GLY A 251 3.52 -19.96 -4.02
N ASN A 252 4.19 -19.08 -3.28
CA ASN A 252 4.61 -17.77 -3.76
C ASN A 252 6.07 -17.72 -4.24
N TRP A 253 6.90 -18.75 -4.03
CA TRP A 253 8.34 -18.69 -4.36
C TRP A 253 8.62 -18.31 -5.81
N ASP A 254 7.83 -18.85 -6.74
CA ASP A 254 7.93 -18.58 -8.17
C ASP A 254 7.43 -17.18 -8.57
N ARG A 255 6.57 -16.57 -7.74
CA ARG A 255 5.95 -15.24 -7.96
C ARG A 255 6.74 -14.12 -7.30
N LEU A 256 7.33 -14.39 -6.15
CA LEU A 256 8.66 -13.88 -5.80
C LEU A 256 9.62 -14.33 -6.94
N LEU A 257 10.91 -14.12 -7.00
CA LEU A 257 11.73 -14.25 -8.23
C LEU A 257 11.25 -13.50 -9.52
N LYS A 258 10.02 -13.66 -10.01
CA LYS A 258 9.49 -13.12 -11.30
C LYS A 258 8.77 -11.78 -11.17
N ASN A 259 7.98 -11.58 -10.11
CA ASN A 259 7.15 -10.38 -10.00
C ASN A 259 7.99 -9.19 -9.53
N ARG A 260 7.68 -7.99 -10.05
CA ARG A 260 8.34 -6.74 -9.62
C ARG A 260 7.62 -6.10 -8.44
N ASP A 261 6.30 -6.26 -8.34
CA ASP A 261 5.49 -5.62 -7.31
C ASP A 261 4.84 -6.68 -6.39
N LEU A 262 5.20 -6.64 -5.11
CA LEU A 262 4.66 -7.54 -4.09
C LEU A 262 3.53 -6.97 -3.27
N SER A 263 3.14 -5.72 -3.51
CA SER A 263 1.96 -5.17 -2.86
C SER A 263 0.72 -5.99 -3.19
N CYS A 264 0.72 -6.79 -4.26
CA CYS A 264 -0.38 -7.68 -4.63
C CYS A 264 -0.48 -8.94 -3.76
N LEU A 265 0.57 -9.30 -3.02
CA LEU A 265 0.63 -10.49 -2.16
C LEU A 265 0.82 -10.15 -0.69
N ARG A 266 1.37 -8.98 -0.36
CA ARG A 266 1.86 -8.69 0.98
C ARG A 266 1.56 -7.28 1.39
N ASP A 267 1.34 -7.11 2.69
CA ASP A 267 1.25 -5.80 3.31
C ASP A 267 1.82 -5.83 4.72
N VAL A 268 2.26 -4.65 5.16
CA VAL A 268 2.75 -4.42 6.52
C VAL A 268 2.08 -3.15 7.05
N THR A 269 1.59 -3.17 8.27
CA THR A 269 1.06 -1.97 8.94
C THR A 269 1.49 -1.94 10.41
N ILE A 270 1.23 -0.82 11.06
CA ILE A 270 1.41 -0.67 12.50
C ILE A 270 0.07 -0.81 13.21
N SER A 271 0.07 -1.38 14.41
CA SER A 271 -1.10 -1.38 15.28
C SER A 271 -1.50 0.05 15.66
N ARG A 272 -2.78 0.29 15.92
CA ARG A 272 -3.30 1.61 16.31
C ARG A 272 -2.60 2.21 17.54
N ASN A 273 -2.25 1.36 18.50
CA ASN A 273 -1.55 1.74 19.72
C ASN A 273 -0.03 1.82 19.54
N LYS A 274 0.49 1.57 18.32
CA LYS A 274 1.90 1.66 17.96
C LYS A 274 2.81 0.78 18.83
N ASP A 275 2.32 -0.40 19.21
CA ASP A 275 3.03 -1.41 20.01
C ASP A 275 3.48 -2.63 19.20
N SER A 276 3.00 -2.77 17.96
CA SER A 276 3.31 -3.91 17.12
C SER A 276 3.23 -3.57 15.64
N ILE A 277 4.04 -4.27 14.86
CA ILE A 277 3.97 -4.32 13.40
C ILE A 277 3.19 -5.57 13.02
N LYS A 278 2.17 -5.41 12.19
CA LYS A 278 1.39 -6.49 11.59
C LYS A 278 1.87 -6.73 10.17
N TYR A 279 1.92 -7.99 9.76
CA TYR A 279 2.29 -8.44 8.42
C TYR A 279 1.28 -9.45 7.91
N VAL A 280 0.98 -9.40 6.61
CA VAL A 280 0.10 -10.37 5.93
C VAL A 280 0.75 -10.86 4.65
N GLU A 281 0.55 -12.14 4.36
CA GLU A 281 0.89 -12.77 3.09
C GLU A 281 -0.35 -13.48 2.55
N LEU A 282 -0.66 -13.20 1.28
CA LEU A 282 -1.65 -13.88 0.49
C LEU A 282 -0.96 -14.95 -0.37
N GLU A 283 -1.30 -16.20 -0.14
CA GLU A 283 -0.85 -17.35 -0.93
C GLU A 283 -1.98 -17.81 -1.85
N PHE A 284 -1.68 -17.99 -3.13
CA PHE A 284 -2.63 -18.57 -4.07
C PHE A 284 -2.47 -20.08 -4.09
N LEU A 285 -3.56 -20.79 -3.82
CA LEU A 285 -3.55 -22.24 -3.79
C LEU A 285 -3.73 -22.77 -5.20
N GLU A 286 -2.93 -23.76 -5.55
CA GLU A 286 -2.94 -24.40 -6.86
C GLU A 286 -3.12 -25.91 -6.66
N ARG A 287 -4.07 -26.48 -7.40
CA ARG A 287 -4.30 -27.93 -7.46
C ARG A 287 -3.90 -28.42 -8.84
N GLU A 288 -3.13 -29.50 -8.86
CA GLU A 288 -2.80 -30.21 -10.10
C GLU A 288 -3.90 -31.22 -10.41
N GLU A 289 -4.59 -31.04 -11.53
CA GLU A 289 -5.57 -32.01 -12.05
C GLU A 289 -4.95 -32.78 -13.21
N LEU A 290 -5.02 -34.10 -13.12
CA LEU A 290 -4.68 -35.01 -14.21
C LEU A 290 -5.81 -34.94 -15.24
N ILE A 291 -5.53 -34.41 -16.43
CA ILE A 291 -6.50 -34.46 -17.52
C ILE A 291 -6.60 -35.92 -17.96
N ALA A 292 -7.80 -36.52 -17.87
CA ALA A 292 -8.07 -37.84 -18.43
C ALA A 292 -7.68 -37.84 -19.91
N THR A 293 -6.58 -38.52 -20.25
CA THR A 293 -6.12 -38.62 -21.63
C THR A 293 -7.06 -39.55 -22.40
N PRO A 294 -7.68 -39.09 -23.50
CA PRO A 294 -8.47 -39.98 -24.35
C PRO A 294 -7.58 -41.13 -24.84
N VAL A 295 -8.17 -42.33 -24.95
CA VAL A 295 -7.46 -43.54 -25.42
C VAL A 295 -6.73 -43.18 -26.74
N PRO A 296 -5.40 -43.37 -26.82
CA PRO A 296 -4.66 -43.02 -28.01
C PRO A 296 -5.23 -43.76 -29.22
N VAL A 297 -5.63 -43.01 -30.24
CA VAL A 297 -6.26 -43.57 -31.44
C VAL A 297 -5.22 -44.13 -32.41
N CYS A 298 -3.95 -43.72 -32.27
CA CYS A 298 -2.82 -44.25 -33.03
C CYS A 298 -1.49 -44.18 -32.25
N TYR A 299 -0.46 -44.86 -32.77
CA TYR A 299 0.88 -44.91 -32.15
C TYR A 299 1.52 -43.52 -31.99
N THR A 300 1.36 -42.64 -32.97
CA THR A 300 1.89 -41.26 -32.89
C THR A 300 1.18 -40.41 -31.84
N ASP A 301 -0.13 -40.64 -31.62
CA ASP A 301 -0.86 -40.02 -30.51
C ASP A 301 -0.40 -40.55 -29.16
N TRP A 302 -0.13 -41.87 -29.05
CA TRP A 302 0.42 -42.47 -27.82
C TRP A 302 1.80 -41.90 -27.48
N VAL A 303 2.71 -41.79 -28.45
CA VAL A 303 4.05 -41.19 -28.25
C VAL A 303 3.95 -39.70 -27.87
N ARG A 304 3.02 -38.94 -28.46
CA ARG A 304 2.78 -37.53 -28.10
C ARG A 304 2.23 -37.37 -26.69
N GLN A 305 1.37 -38.29 -26.25
CA GLN A 305 0.83 -38.30 -24.88
C GLN A 305 1.89 -38.69 -23.84
N LEU A 306 2.80 -39.62 -24.17
CA LEU A 306 3.90 -40.02 -23.29
C LEU A 306 4.88 -38.86 -23.01
N ASN A 307 5.14 -38.02 -24.01
CA ASN A 307 6.08 -36.90 -23.92
C ASN A 307 5.46 -35.59 -23.38
N ASN A 308 4.15 -35.58 -23.10
CA ASN A 308 3.44 -34.38 -22.65
C ASN A 308 2.30 -34.78 -21.69
N PRO A 309 2.62 -35.30 -20.48
CA PRO A 309 1.62 -35.60 -19.47
C PRO A 309 0.84 -34.31 -19.16
N LYS A 310 -0.45 -34.29 -19.53
CA LYS A 310 -1.30 -33.10 -19.41
C LYS A 310 -1.81 -32.99 -17.99
N SER A 311 -0.97 -32.55 -17.07
CA SER A 311 -1.46 -31.97 -15.83
C SER A 311 -1.87 -30.53 -16.07
N LYS A 312 -3.02 -30.15 -15.52
CA LYS A 312 -3.50 -28.77 -15.54
C LYS A 312 -3.42 -28.24 -14.13
N VAL A 313 -2.65 -27.18 -13.94
CA VAL A 313 -2.65 -26.43 -12.69
C VAL A 313 -3.89 -25.53 -12.67
N ILE A 314 -4.75 -25.74 -11.69
CA ILE A 314 -5.99 -24.98 -11.48
C ILE A 314 -5.85 -24.18 -10.20
N ARG A 315 -6.24 -22.89 -10.24
CA ARG A 315 -6.33 -22.08 -9.02
C ARG A 315 -7.46 -22.63 -8.15
N ASP A 316 -7.12 -23.02 -6.92
CA ASP A 316 -8.02 -23.65 -5.95
C ASP A 316 -8.24 -22.72 -4.73
N GLY A 317 -8.45 -21.43 -5.02
CA GLY A 317 -8.66 -20.40 -4.02
C GLY A 317 -7.37 -19.72 -3.54
N TRP A 318 -7.43 -19.18 -2.34
CA TRP A 318 -6.35 -18.43 -1.72
C TRP A 318 -6.37 -18.62 -0.21
N LYS A 319 -5.22 -18.36 0.41
CA LYS A 319 -4.98 -18.42 1.84
C LYS A 319 -4.34 -17.10 2.29
N SER A 320 -4.82 -16.55 3.39
CA SER A 320 -4.23 -15.38 4.03
C SER A 320 -3.62 -15.79 5.36
N THR A 321 -2.33 -15.49 5.54
CA THR A 321 -1.61 -15.73 6.79
C THR A 321 -1.14 -14.39 7.34
N THR A 322 -1.25 -14.21 8.65
CA THR A 322 -0.90 -12.97 9.35
C THR A 322 0.10 -13.23 10.47
N TRP A 323 0.94 -12.23 10.71
CA TRP A 323 1.96 -12.25 11.76
C TRP A 323 2.02 -10.91 12.47
N ASN A 324 2.44 -10.95 13.73
CA ASN A 324 2.69 -9.77 14.54
C ASN A 324 4.12 -9.78 15.09
N MET A 325 4.72 -8.59 15.21
CA MET A 325 6.01 -8.39 15.86
C MET A 325 5.90 -7.19 16.80
N ALA A 326 6.21 -7.37 18.07
CA ALA A 326 6.20 -6.28 19.05
C ALA A 326 7.28 -5.23 18.74
N ILE A 327 6.98 -3.97 19.05
CA ILE A 327 7.91 -2.84 19.00
C ILE A 327 7.99 -2.14 20.38
N PRO A 328 9.13 -1.54 20.77
CA PRO A 328 10.36 -1.40 19.98
C PRO A 328 11.06 -2.75 19.75
N VAL A 329 11.72 -2.89 18.60
CA VAL A 329 12.46 -4.13 18.28
C VAL A 329 13.62 -4.25 19.26
N GLY A 330 13.53 -5.22 20.18
CA GLY A 330 14.51 -5.42 21.23
C GLY A 330 15.93 -5.64 20.68
N LEU A 331 16.91 -4.90 21.21
CA LEU A 331 18.32 -5.01 20.80
C LEU A 331 18.99 -6.32 21.24
N SER A 332 18.41 -7.05 22.20
CA SER A 332 19.03 -8.21 22.86
C SER A 332 18.41 -9.57 22.52
N GLU A 333 17.14 -9.64 22.12
CA GLU A 333 16.45 -10.91 21.82
C GLU A 333 16.20 -11.14 20.32
N GLY A 334 16.33 -10.09 19.49
CA GLY A 334 16.13 -10.20 18.05
C GLY A 334 14.67 -9.96 17.66
N TRP A 335 14.42 -9.90 16.36
CA TRP A 335 13.09 -9.77 15.77
C TRP A 335 12.35 -11.12 15.84
N HIS A 336 11.17 -11.13 16.46
CA HIS A 336 10.36 -12.33 16.61
C HIS A 336 8.97 -12.11 16.00
N TRP A 337 8.81 -12.53 14.76
CA TRP A 337 7.50 -12.62 14.12
C TRP A 337 6.73 -13.79 14.73
N GLN A 338 5.62 -13.47 15.38
CA GLN A 338 4.67 -14.44 15.89
C GLN A 338 3.60 -14.68 14.84
N HIS A 339 3.41 -15.94 14.46
CA HIS A 339 2.27 -16.33 13.65
C HIS A 339 0.98 -15.99 14.42
N ASP A 340 0.04 -15.32 13.77
CA ASP A 340 -1.22 -14.89 14.39
C ASP A 340 -2.40 -15.72 13.88
N CYS A 341 -2.93 -15.39 12.70
CA CYS A 341 -4.08 -16.07 12.10
C CYS A 341 -3.76 -16.61 10.71
N GLU A 342 -4.43 -17.71 10.34
CA GLU A 342 -4.44 -18.26 8.99
C GLU A 342 -5.89 -18.58 8.59
N VAL A 343 -6.29 -18.18 7.38
CA VAL A 343 -7.61 -18.48 6.83
C VAL A 343 -7.54 -18.85 5.36
N VAL A 344 -8.29 -19.88 4.98
CA VAL A 344 -8.47 -20.30 3.58
C VAL A 344 -9.85 -19.84 3.12
N VAL A 345 -9.96 -19.34 1.88
CA VAL A 345 -11.22 -18.78 1.33
C VAL A 345 -12.44 -19.71 1.48
N LYS A 346 -12.22 -21.03 1.45
CA LYS A 346 -13.28 -22.05 1.58
C LYS A 346 -13.96 -21.98 2.94
N ASP A 347 -13.20 -21.67 3.99
CA ASP A 347 -13.66 -21.65 5.38
C ASP A 347 -14.33 -20.33 5.77
N ILE A 348 -14.27 -19.31 4.91
CA ILE A 348 -14.85 -17.99 5.20
C ILE A 348 -16.36 -18.03 5.04
N ASN A 349 -17.08 -17.60 6.08
CA ASN A 349 -18.55 -17.51 6.07
C ASN A 349 -19.02 -16.06 5.97
N LEU A 350 -20.27 -15.85 5.58
CA LEU A 350 -20.88 -14.52 5.69
C LEU A 350 -21.13 -14.19 7.16
N GLU A 351 -20.88 -12.93 7.56
CA GLU A 351 -21.24 -12.48 8.90
C GLU A 351 -22.77 -12.59 9.09
N ALA A 352 -23.17 -13.35 10.12
CA ALA A 352 -24.58 -13.67 10.34
C ALA A 352 -25.36 -12.44 10.80
N GLY A 353 -26.54 -12.21 10.21
CA GLY A 353 -27.48 -11.19 10.67
C GLY A 353 -27.28 -9.79 10.08
N ASP A 354 -26.31 -9.58 9.17
CA ASP A 354 -26.17 -8.32 8.45
C ASP A 354 -27.00 -8.32 7.15
N LEU A 355 -28.16 -7.66 7.20
CA LEU A 355 -29.05 -7.47 6.05
C LEU A 355 -28.39 -6.65 4.94
N CYS A 356 -27.57 -5.65 5.29
CA CYS A 356 -26.89 -4.78 4.32
C CYS A 356 -25.84 -5.57 3.53
N LEU A 357 -25.07 -6.41 4.22
CA LEU A 357 -24.12 -7.31 3.56
C LEU A 357 -24.84 -8.29 2.62
N SER A 358 -26.00 -8.79 3.02
CA SER A 358 -26.80 -9.71 2.19
C SER A 358 -27.28 -9.05 0.89
N ASP A 359 -27.73 -7.80 0.95
CA ASP A 359 -28.14 -7.02 -0.22
C ASP A 359 -26.96 -6.69 -1.15
N LEU A 360 -25.81 -6.33 -0.58
CA LEU A 360 -24.57 -6.11 -1.32
C LEU A 360 -24.10 -7.39 -2.03
N MET A 361 -24.22 -8.53 -1.37
CA MET A 361 -23.91 -9.84 -1.93
C MET A 361 -24.84 -10.21 -3.08
N ALA A 362 -26.16 -9.97 -2.95
CA ALA A 362 -27.11 -10.17 -4.03
C ALA A 362 -26.80 -9.28 -5.24
N THR A 363 -26.45 -8.02 -4.99
CA THR A 363 -26.02 -7.06 -6.01
C THR A 363 -24.75 -7.55 -6.72
N LEU A 364 -23.75 -8.02 -5.98
CA LEU A 364 -22.54 -8.60 -6.55
C LEU A 364 -22.87 -9.81 -7.44
N SER A 365 -23.69 -10.73 -6.96
CA SER A 365 -24.12 -11.92 -7.72
C SER A 365 -24.90 -11.58 -9.00
N SER A 366 -25.58 -10.43 -9.06
CA SER A 366 -26.20 -9.96 -10.31
C SER A 366 -25.19 -9.45 -11.35
N LYS A 367 -24.01 -9.02 -10.89
CA LYS A 367 -22.95 -8.43 -11.73
C LYS A 367 -21.88 -9.44 -12.17
N THR A 368 -21.85 -10.64 -11.58
CA THR A 368 -20.88 -11.70 -11.92
C THR A 368 -21.52 -13.08 -11.96
N THR A 369 -21.00 -13.95 -12.82
CA THR A 369 -21.43 -15.36 -12.90
C THR A 369 -20.72 -16.28 -11.91
N ARG A 370 -19.69 -15.77 -11.21
CA ARG A 370 -18.90 -16.52 -10.24
C ARG A 370 -19.36 -16.24 -8.82
N THR A 371 -19.18 -17.22 -7.93
CA THR A 371 -19.32 -16.94 -6.50
C THR A 371 -18.22 -15.98 -6.04
N TRP A 372 -18.46 -15.20 -4.99
CA TRP A 372 -17.46 -14.24 -4.52
C TRP A 372 -16.15 -14.91 -4.08
N LYS A 373 -16.22 -16.16 -3.59
CA LYS A 373 -15.05 -17.00 -3.23
C LYS A 373 -14.19 -17.39 -4.43
N GLU A 374 -14.77 -17.40 -5.64
CA GLU A 374 -14.07 -17.70 -6.90
C GLU A 374 -13.50 -16.45 -7.59
N LEU A 375 -13.78 -15.26 -7.04
CA LEU A 375 -13.24 -14.03 -7.59
C LEU A 375 -11.73 -13.96 -7.32
N PRO A 376 -10.92 -13.52 -8.30
CA PRO A 376 -9.51 -13.29 -8.07
C PRO A 376 -9.36 -12.12 -7.10
N VAL A 377 -8.62 -12.35 -6.01
CA VAL A 377 -8.27 -11.31 -5.04
C VAL A 377 -6.78 -11.06 -5.07
N ALA A 378 -6.38 -9.84 -4.72
CA ALA A 378 -4.99 -9.42 -4.56
C ALA A 378 -4.94 -8.20 -3.64
N ASN A 379 -3.74 -7.68 -3.42
CA ASN A 379 -3.49 -6.41 -2.74
C ASN A 379 -4.08 -6.39 -1.32
N PRO A 380 -3.59 -7.28 -0.43
CA PRO A 380 -4.04 -7.26 0.95
C PRO A 380 -3.69 -5.92 1.59
N ILE A 381 -4.58 -5.42 2.44
CA ILE A 381 -4.35 -4.21 3.23
C ILE A 381 -4.77 -4.52 4.66
N LEU A 382 -3.83 -4.39 5.59
CA LEU A 382 -4.11 -4.68 6.99
C LEU A 382 -4.81 -3.52 7.68
N SER A 383 -5.85 -3.85 8.45
CA SER A 383 -6.41 -2.98 9.48
C SER A 383 -5.39 -2.72 10.60
N MET A 384 -5.34 -1.48 11.07
CA MET A 384 -4.50 -1.12 12.23
C MET A 384 -5.13 -1.56 13.56
N ASP A 385 -6.43 -1.85 13.59
CA ASP A 385 -7.21 -1.96 14.83
C ASP A 385 -7.55 -3.39 15.19
N ASP A 386 -7.94 -4.15 14.19
CA ASP A 386 -8.51 -5.48 14.33
C ASP A 386 -7.85 -6.46 13.36
N ASP A 387 -8.41 -7.66 13.28
CA ASP A 387 -7.92 -8.75 12.44
C ASP A 387 -8.56 -8.72 11.04
N VAL A 388 -8.97 -7.54 10.57
CA VAL A 388 -9.54 -7.39 9.22
C VAL A 388 -8.41 -7.18 8.20
N VAL A 389 -8.44 -8.01 7.16
CA VAL A 389 -7.66 -7.85 5.94
C VAL A 389 -8.60 -7.42 4.83
N TYR A 390 -8.31 -6.28 4.21
CA TYR A 390 -9.02 -5.84 3.03
C TYR A 390 -8.38 -6.44 1.78
N LEU A 391 -9.17 -7.03 0.89
CA LEU A 391 -8.71 -7.64 -0.35
C LEU A 391 -9.40 -7.00 -1.56
N ILE A 392 -8.64 -6.74 -2.62
CA ILE A 392 -9.17 -6.17 -3.86
C ILE A 392 -9.45 -7.28 -4.85
N SER A 393 -10.64 -7.29 -5.43
CA SER A 393 -10.98 -8.11 -6.60
C SER A 393 -11.27 -7.22 -7.78
N GLU A 394 -10.50 -7.39 -8.87
CA GLU A 394 -10.79 -6.78 -10.17
C GLU A 394 -11.16 -7.87 -11.18
N THR A 395 -12.33 -7.73 -11.82
CA THR A 395 -12.79 -8.64 -12.86
C THR A 395 -13.36 -7.88 -14.06
N ARG A 396 -13.28 -8.53 -15.23
CA ARG A 396 -13.93 -8.08 -16.46
C ARG A 396 -14.78 -9.23 -16.99
N PRO A 397 -16.02 -9.39 -16.48
CA PRO A 397 -16.90 -10.45 -16.96
C PRO A 397 -17.20 -10.24 -18.45
N ARG A 398 -17.40 -11.33 -19.19
CA ARG A 398 -17.73 -11.23 -20.62
C ARG A 398 -19.07 -10.50 -20.78
N ASN A 399 -19.11 -9.51 -21.66
CA ASN A 399 -20.30 -8.71 -21.97
C ASN A 399 -20.87 -7.91 -20.79
N MET A 400 -20.06 -7.64 -19.76
CA MET A 400 -20.41 -6.78 -18.62
C MET A 400 -19.34 -5.71 -18.45
N ASP A 401 -19.69 -4.64 -17.74
CA ASP A 401 -18.73 -3.61 -17.36
C ASP A 401 -17.65 -4.17 -16.41
N LYS A 402 -16.48 -3.51 -16.41
CA LYS A 402 -15.42 -3.82 -15.46
C LYS A 402 -15.98 -3.67 -14.04
N LEU A 403 -15.69 -4.63 -13.18
CA LEU A 403 -16.12 -4.66 -11.79
C LEU A 403 -14.88 -4.70 -10.89
N ALA A 404 -14.82 -3.80 -9.91
CA ALA A 404 -13.82 -3.84 -8.86
C ALA A 404 -14.49 -3.75 -7.48
N VAL A 405 -14.04 -4.58 -6.55
CA VAL A 405 -14.66 -4.72 -5.23
C VAL A 405 -13.56 -4.82 -4.18
N MET A 406 -13.75 -4.12 -3.06
CA MET A 406 -12.99 -4.27 -1.83
C MET A 406 -13.76 -5.19 -0.88
N PHE A 407 -13.16 -6.30 -0.46
CA PHE A 407 -13.72 -7.18 0.56
C PHE A 407 -13.07 -6.89 1.91
N ALA A 408 -13.86 -6.86 2.99
CA ALA A 408 -13.36 -6.81 4.37
C ALA A 408 -13.52 -8.18 5.02
N ILE A 409 -12.40 -8.85 5.30
CA ILE A 409 -12.37 -10.22 5.81
C ILE A 409 -11.75 -10.22 7.20
N ASP A 410 -12.53 -10.65 8.19
CA ASP A 410 -12.01 -10.94 9.52
C ASP A 410 -11.30 -12.30 9.48
N VAL A 411 -9.97 -12.28 9.51
CA VAL A 411 -9.17 -13.50 9.36
C VAL A 411 -9.19 -14.35 10.62
N ARG A 412 -9.48 -13.77 11.80
CA ARG A 412 -9.55 -14.52 13.06
C ARG A 412 -10.87 -15.25 13.20
N LYS A 413 -11.98 -14.62 12.80
CA LYS A 413 -13.32 -15.24 12.83
C LYS A 413 -13.64 -16.03 11.57
N ALA A 414 -12.80 -15.93 10.53
CA ALA A 414 -13.07 -16.47 9.20
C ALA A 414 -14.44 -16.00 8.67
N THR A 415 -14.69 -14.68 8.71
CA THR A 415 -15.94 -14.10 8.22
C THR A 415 -15.73 -12.95 7.24
N LEU A 416 -16.58 -12.87 6.22
CA LEU A 416 -16.72 -11.69 5.38
C LEU A 416 -17.60 -10.68 6.14
N ARG A 417 -17.01 -9.56 6.56
CA ARG A 417 -17.71 -8.48 7.29
C ARG A 417 -18.34 -7.44 6.40
N GLY A 418 -17.88 -7.30 5.16
CA GLY A 418 -18.29 -6.20 4.30
C GLY A 418 -17.72 -6.27 2.90
N LEU A 419 -18.35 -5.55 1.98
CA LEU A 419 -17.78 -5.26 0.68
C LEU A 419 -18.12 -3.84 0.22
N ALA A 420 -17.27 -3.27 -0.65
CA ALA A 420 -17.50 -1.98 -1.28
C ALA A 420 -17.12 -2.03 -2.76
N GLU A 421 -17.97 -1.49 -3.62
CA GLU A 421 -17.64 -1.31 -5.05
C GLU A 421 -16.61 -0.18 -5.20
N LEU A 422 -15.60 -0.43 -6.03
CA LEU A 422 -14.51 0.50 -6.28
C LEU A 422 -14.70 1.18 -7.62
N ASP A 423 -14.21 2.42 -7.72
CA ASP A 423 -14.23 3.18 -8.96
C ASP A 423 -13.26 2.58 -9.99
N VAL A 424 -13.83 1.97 -11.02
CA VAL A 424 -13.11 1.29 -12.10
C VAL A 424 -12.48 2.23 -13.12
N GLN A 425 -12.81 3.53 -13.09
CA GLN A 425 -12.22 4.53 -13.98
C GLN A 425 -10.79 4.89 -13.57
N LYS A 426 -10.38 4.59 -12.32
CA LYS A 426 -9.00 4.78 -11.90
C LYS A 426 -8.07 3.79 -12.59
N ILE A 427 -7.00 4.32 -13.19
CA ILE A 427 -5.99 3.55 -13.94
C ILE A 427 -5.25 2.54 -13.04
N THR A 428 -5.10 2.86 -11.75
CA THR A 428 -4.44 1.97 -10.78
C THR A 428 -5.02 2.24 -9.40
N MET A 429 -5.17 1.18 -8.62
CA MET A 429 -5.62 1.21 -7.23
C MET A 429 -4.40 1.24 -6.32
N ASP A 430 -4.37 2.22 -5.41
CA ASP A 430 -3.30 2.39 -4.42
C ASP A 430 -3.94 2.86 -3.12
N PHE A 431 -4.16 1.91 -2.22
CA PHE A 431 -4.91 2.13 -0.99
C PHE A 431 -4.04 1.85 0.23
N CYS A 432 -4.32 2.53 1.35
CA CYS A 432 -3.70 2.22 2.63
C CYS A 432 -4.66 2.49 3.79
N THR A 433 -4.40 1.89 4.93
CA THR A 433 -5.07 2.28 6.17
C THR A 433 -4.43 3.54 6.75
N SER A 434 -5.23 4.41 7.36
CA SER A 434 -4.76 5.69 7.92
C SER A 434 -5.58 6.11 9.13
N GLU A 435 -4.92 6.67 10.14
CA GLU A 435 -5.55 7.21 11.36
C GLU A 435 -5.92 8.70 11.25
N ILE A 436 -5.95 9.27 10.03
CA ILE A 436 -6.22 10.71 9.80
C ILE A 436 -7.54 11.23 10.41
N CYS A 437 -8.53 10.36 10.59
CA CYS A 437 -9.81 10.71 11.20
C CYS A 437 -9.80 10.64 12.74
N ARG A 438 -8.69 10.23 13.36
CA ARG A 438 -8.59 10.09 14.81
C ARG A 438 -8.81 11.45 15.47
N GLY A 439 -9.80 11.54 16.35
CA GLY A 439 -9.96 12.66 17.27
C GLY A 439 -8.86 12.55 18.33
N THR A 440 -8.29 13.69 18.72
CA THR A 440 -7.38 13.79 19.86
C THR A 440 -8.09 13.43 21.15
#